data_AF-A0A2H0DXK1-F1
#
_entry.id   AF-A0A2H0DXK1-F1
#
_cell.length_a   1.000
_cell.length_b   1.000
_cell.length_c   1.000
_cell.angle_alpha   90.00
_cell.angle_beta   90.00
_cell.angle_gamma   90.00
#
_symmetry.space_group_name_H-M   'P 1'
#
loop_
_entity.id
_entity.type
_entity.pdbx_description
1 polymer ?
#
loop_
_entity_poly.entity_id
_entity_poly.type
_entity_poly.pdbx_seq_one_letter_code
_entity_poly.pdbx_strand_id
1 'polypeptide(L)'
;GVLDLEEIRHDYQRELFIERTNNLQPFVGGLEAQLSSGEITKEEFDLKIREHILGEIHKEQGLIDKESVEGIERNRLEKLKVFWRQHTKSRIAVGVGLGVAAATGVGGAAVVVGRAAMGAAGTYTGVEAGLERFTEVLGHKGLIQQINKELPPVVKRPHYAERDLMRHDAILARSLKKSVESIPDEEIKKEAARLRMLQVEKGMSVGDVAEMYGNRNAQIGKLILERDDQIALDNVTKGINMEGSPLEYHQILSNRLSVELNERNKITESDIDKERVKKIFRKTIAAIAGAAVGWAILRPGPTPEPAPKPTPEPIPSPTPEPIPITPEPIPYSVQDGDVLWKIIESDIGNKGLLNGLTEGARTHAIDSLKDAFDKLDPDSLKALGFTSGDADVIFKGNELMLSGVLDNTAFVTKSLVEAGKLSVGELQEIVSNNREIASWLTAHRSELKSVYDSQMIDQVLRGQI
;
A
#
# COMPACT_ATOMS: atom_id res chain seq x y z
N GLY A 1 14.41 -2.50 -2.98
CA GLY A 1 13.04 -2.36 -3.50
C GLY A 1 12.15 -3.41 -2.87
N VAL A 2 11.91 -4.52 -3.57
CA VAL A 2 11.15 -5.67 -3.04
C VAL A 2 11.94 -6.40 -1.95
N LEU A 3 13.25 -6.61 -2.14
CA LEU A 3 14.13 -7.21 -1.12
C LEU A 3 14.12 -6.40 0.20
N ASP A 4 14.18 -5.08 0.13
CA ASP A 4 14.12 -4.21 1.31
C ASP A 4 12.76 -4.32 2.05
N LEU A 5 11.66 -4.58 1.34
CA LEU A 5 10.33 -4.77 1.96
C LEU A 5 10.20 -6.14 2.64
N GLU A 6 10.79 -7.18 2.06
CA GLU A 6 10.85 -8.52 2.69
C GLU A 6 11.72 -8.51 3.94
N GLU A 7 12.85 -7.79 3.92
CA GLU A 7 13.71 -7.60 5.10
C GLU A 7 12.95 -6.88 6.22
N ILE A 8 12.29 -5.75 5.91
CA ILE A 8 11.46 -5.02 6.88
C ILE A 8 10.34 -5.91 7.45
N ARG A 9 9.68 -6.72 6.60
CA ARG A 9 8.64 -7.65 7.05
C ARG A 9 9.21 -8.72 7.99
N HIS A 10 10.38 -9.27 7.69
CA HIS A 10 11.04 -10.26 8.54
C HIS A 10 11.46 -9.69 9.88
N ASP A 11 12.02 -8.47 9.90
CA ASP A 11 12.40 -7.78 11.13
C ASP A 11 11.17 -7.48 11.98
N TYR A 12 10.10 -6.97 11.39
CA TYR A 12 8.82 -6.75 12.07
C TYR A 12 8.24 -8.06 12.68
N GLN A 13 8.26 -9.16 11.93
CA GLN A 13 7.83 -10.47 12.44
C GLN A 13 8.69 -10.96 13.62
N ARG A 14 10.00 -10.69 13.57
CA ARG A 14 10.93 -11.03 14.65
C ARG A 14 10.63 -10.20 15.91
N GLU A 15 10.41 -8.90 15.76
CA GLU A 15 10.04 -8.01 16.87
C GLU A 15 8.71 -8.43 17.50
N LEU A 16 7.69 -8.75 16.69
CA LEU A 16 6.42 -9.30 17.19
C LEU A 16 6.61 -10.60 17.98
N PHE A 17 7.49 -11.49 17.53
CA PHE A 17 7.80 -12.73 18.24
C PHE A 17 8.47 -12.46 19.60
N ILE A 18 9.41 -11.51 19.63
CA ILE A 18 10.10 -11.08 20.85
C ILE A 18 9.11 -10.48 21.84
N GLU A 19 8.25 -9.55 21.38
CA GLU A 19 7.23 -8.90 22.21
C GLU A 19 6.26 -9.94 22.81
N ARG A 20 5.82 -10.90 21.98
CA ARG A 20 4.94 -11.99 22.43
C ARG A 20 5.60 -12.84 23.53
N THR A 21 6.85 -13.24 23.33
CA THR A 21 7.54 -14.21 24.20
C THR A 21 8.02 -13.56 25.49
N ASN A 22 8.55 -12.34 25.40
CA ASN A 22 9.27 -11.71 26.50
C ASN A 22 8.42 -10.76 27.34
N ASN A 23 7.38 -10.16 26.74
CA ASN A 23 6.58 -9.14 27.44
C ASN A 23 5.15 -9.66 27.68
N LEU A 24 4.47 -10.11 26.62
CA LEU A 24 3.05 -10.45 26.69
C LEU A 24 2.79 -11.75 27.47
N GLN A 25 3.55 -12.81 27.18
CA GLN A 25 3.36 -14.10 27.85
C GLN A 25 3.63 -14.04 29.37
N PRO A 26 4.71 -13.40 29.86
CA PRO A 26 4.90 -13.22 31.30
C PRO A 26 3.83 -12.33 31.95
N PHE A 27 3.38 -11.27 31.26
CA PHE A 27 2.32 -10.40 31.75
C PHE A 27 1.01 -11.17 31.97
N VAL A 28 0.56 -11.93 30.95
CA VAL A 28 -0.68 -12.72 31.06
C VAL A 28 -0.53 -13.86 32.05
N GLY A 29 0.61 -14.57 32.07
CA GLY A 29 0.86 -15.60 33.08
C GLY A 29 0.82 -15.05 34.52
N GLY A 30 1.28 -13.81 34.73
CA GLY A 30 1.15 -13.11 36.00
C GLY A 30 -0.31 -12.83 36.37
N LEU A 31 -1.11 -12.35 35.41
CA LEU A 31 -2.54 -12.11 35.64
C LEU A 31 -3.32 -13.42 35.87
N GLU A 32 -2.98 -14.50 35.19
CA GLU A 32 -3.60 -15.81 35.38
C GLU A 32 -3.31 -16.38 36.78
N ALA A 33 -2.10 -16.18 37.29
CA ALA A 33 -1.75 -16.55 38.65
C ALA A 33 -2.57 -15.75 39.67
N GLN A 34 -2.75 -14.43 39.44
CA GLN A 34 -3.61 -13.57 40.28
C GLN A 34 -5.09 -13.97 40.21
N LEU A 35 -5.59 -14.35 39.03
CA LEU A 35 -6.95 -14.81 38.85
C LEU A 35 -7.17 -16.16 39.56
N SER A 36 -6.21 -17.09 39.43
CA SER A 36 -6.27 -18.42 40.05
C SER A 36 -6.15 -18.38 41.57
N SER A 37 -5.44 -17.39 42.12
CA SER A 37 -5.35 -17.16 43.57
C SER A 37 -6.59 -16.46 44.15
N GLY A 38 -7.46 -15.92 43.29
CA GLY A 38 -8.61 -15.09 43.67
C GLY A 38 -8.22 -13.67 44.10
N GLU A 39 -6.99 -13.21 43.81
CA GLU A 39 -6.53 -11.85 44.08
C GLU A 39 -7.25 -10.82 43.18
N ILE A 40 -7.59 -11.22 41.96
CA ILE A 40 -8.38 -10.41 41.03
C ILE A 40 -9.60 -11.17 40.53
N THR A 41 -10.65 -10.42 40.24
CA THR A 41 -11.87 -10.92 39.58
C THR A 41 -11.62 -11.16 38.09
N LYS A 42 -12.53 -11.89 37.44
CA LYS A 42 -12.45 -12.12 35.98
C LYS A 42 -12.60 -10.81 35.21
N GLU A 43 -13.44 -9.90 35.68
CA GLU A 43 -13.65 -8.58 35.11
C GLU A 43 -12.37 -7.71 35.20
N GLU A 44 -11.67 -7.76 36.33
CA GLU A 44 -10.39 -7.06 36.50
C GLU A 44 -9.28 -7.66 35.64
N PHE A 45 -9.24 -8.99 35.48
CA PHE A 45 -8.34 -9.67 34.56
C PHE A 45 -8.57 -9.18 33.11
N ASP A 46 -9.83 -9.20 32.65
CA ASP A 46 -10.19 -8.79 31.29
C ASP A 46 -9.90 -7.30 31.06
N LEU A 47 -10.12 -6.45 32.08
CA LEU A 47 -9.79 -5.02 32.02
C LEU A 47 -8.28 -4.79 31.92
N LYS A 48 -7.46 -5.46 32.74
CA LYS A 48 -5.99 -5.30 32.70
C LYS A 48 -5.39 -5.77 31.38
N ILE A 49 -5.92 -6.87 30.80
CA ILE A 49 -5.50 -7.30 29.46
C ILE A 49 -5.90 -6.26 28.41
N ARG A 50 -7.12 -5.73 28.48
CA ARG A 50 -7.60 -4.69 27.57
C ARG A 50 -6.72 -3.45 27.61
N GLU A 51 -6.38 -2.96 28.81
CA GLU A 51 -5.50 -1.81 29.01
C GLU A 51 -4.10 -2.04 28.43
N HIS A 52 -3.55 -3.25 28.61
CA HIS A 52 -2.25 -3.60 28.05
C HIS A 52 -2.26 -3.64 26.52
N ILE A 53 -3.28 -4.25 25.91
CA ILE A 53 -3.45 -4.28 24.44
C ILE A 53 -3.57 -2.86 23.88
N LEU A 54 -4.38 -2.00 24.51
CA LEU A 54 -4.48 -0.59 24.12
C LEU A 54 -3.13 0.13 24.22
N GLY A 55 -2.37 -0.15 25.28
CA GLY A 55 -1.01 0.38 25.44
C GLY A 55 -0.09 -0.01 24.28
N GLU A 56 -0.10 -1.29 23.88
CA GLU A 56 0.72 -1.78 22.76
C GLU A 56 0.25 -1.23 21.40
N ILE A 57 -1.07 -1.12 21.17
CA ILE A 57 -1.61 -0.47 19.95
C ILE A 57 -1.14 0.99 19.88
N HIS A 58 -1.22 1.75 20.97
CA HIS A 58 -0.73 3.13 21.00
C HIS A 58 0.79 3.22 20.81
N LYS A 59 1.56 2.27 21.36
CA LYS A 59 3.02 2.20 21.19
C LYS A 59 3.38 1.90 19.74
N GLU A 60 2.70 0.95 19.10
CA GLU A 60 2.86 0.64 17.68
C GLU A 60 2.47 1.83 16.80
N GLN A 61 1.34 2.47 17.06
CA GLN A 61 0.94 3.69 16.35
C GLN A 61 1.96 4.81 16.54
N GLY A 62 2.53 4.96 17.74
CA GLY A 62 3.61 5.90 18.03
C GLY A 62 4.91 5.57 17.26
N LEU A 63 5.23 4.28 17.09
CA LEU A 63 6.34 3.83 16.26
C LEU A 63 6.08 4.10 14.78
N ILE A 64 4.89 3.80 14.27
CA ILE A 64 4.48 4.12 12.89
C ILE A 64 4.55 5.63 12.66
N ASP A 65 4.04 6.43 13.59
CA ASP A 65 4.09 7.88 13.53
C ASP A 65 5.55 8.35 13.49
N LYS A 66 6.39 7.87 14.42
CA LYS A 66 7.82 8.19 14.48
C LYS A 66 8.57 7.76 13.22
N GLU A 67 8.36 6.55 12.72
CA GLU A 67 8.98 6.04 11.50
C GLU A 67 8.43 6.70 10.24
N SER A 68 7.18 7.14 10.23
CA SER A 68 6.64 7.94 9.13
C SER A 68 7.33 9.31 9.06
N VAL A 69 7.68 9.89 10.21
CA VAL A 69 8.43 11.15 10.30
C VAL A 69 9.91 10.93 9.98
N GLU A 70 10.56 9.98 10.64
CA GLU A 70 12.01 9.72 10.55
C GLU A 70 12.42 8.89 9.32
N GLY A 71 11.56 7.99 8.85
CA GLY A 71 11.80 7.14 7.67
C GLY A 71 11.83 7.93 6.37
N ILE A 72 11.10 9.05 6.31
CA ILE A 72 11.26 10.03 5.23
C ILE A 72 12.67 10.64 5.28
N GLU A 73 13.22 10.92 6.47
CA GLU A 73 14.57 11.50 6.62
C GLU A 73 15.72 10.52 6.30
N ARG A 74 15.48 9.19 6.33
CA ARG A 74 16.49 8.19 5.95
C ARG A 74 16.77 8.14 4.44
N ASN A 75 15.87 8.67 3.61
CA ASN A 75 16.09 8.74 2.17
C ASN A 75 17.22 9.76 1.87
N ARG A 76 18.33 9.35 1.22
CA ARG A 76 19.50 10.25 0.98
C ARG A 76 19.15 11.54 0.23
N LEU A 77 18.10 11.50 -0.60
CA LEU A 77 17.53 12.67 -1.28
C LEU A 77 16.83 13.63 -0.31
N GLU A 78 16.26 13.14 0.79
CA GLU A 78 15.66 13.93 1.86
C GLU A 78 16.72 14.54 2.78
N LYS A 79 17.83 13.86 3.11
CA LYS A 79 18.96 14.51 3.81
C LYS A 79 19.54 15.69 3.04
N LEU A 80 19.61 15.57 1.71
CA LEU A 80 19.95 16.70 0.84
C LEU A 80 18.88 17.79 0.95
N LYS A 81 17.58 17.46 0.91
CA LYS A 81 16.51 18.44 1.17
C LYS A 81 16.64 19.11 2.54
N VAL A 82 16.91 18.37 3.62
CA VAL A 82 17.02 18.87 5.01
C VAL A 82 18.25 19.74 5.21
N PHE A 83 19.41 19.35 4.67
CA PHE A 83 20.61 20.21 4.61
C PHE A 83 20.30 21.54 3.91
N TRP A 84 19.54 21.48 2.81
CA TRP A 84 19.04 22.64 2.10
C TRP A 84 17.96 23.42 2.89
N ARG A 85 17.14 22.79 3.73
CA ARG A 85 16.15 23.46 4.62
C ARG A 85 16.84 24.36 5.68
N GLN A 86 18.03 23.98 6.17
CA GLN A 86 18.69 24.65 7.30
C GLN A 86 19.57 25.87 6.93
N HIS A 87 20.01 26.01 5.68
CA HIS A 87 20.98 27.05 5.26
C HIS A 87 20.35 28.19 4.42
N THR A 88 19.25 28.77 4.89
CA THR A 88 18.39 29.74 4.17
C THR A 88 19.12 30.96 3.60
N LYS A 89 20.13 31.50 4.29
CA LYS A 89 20.87 32.69 3.84
C LYS A 89 21.87 32.38 2.71
N SER A 90 22.50 31.21 2.74
CA SER A 90 23.39 30.74 1.67
C SER A 90 22.62 30.47 0.37
N ARG A 91 21.31 30.16 0.45
CA ARG A 91 20.42 29.88 -0.70
C ARG A 91 20.11 31.11 -1.55
N ILE A 92 19.87 32.27 -0.92
CA ILE A 92 19.59 33.52 -1.63
C ILE A 92 20.83 33.97 -2.40
N ALA A 93 22.01 33.88 -1.78
CA ALA A 93 23.28 34.22 -2.43
C ALA A 93 23.57 33.34 -3.66
N VAL A 94 23.35 32.02 -3.55
CA VAL A 94 23.55 31.07 -4.66
C VAL A 94 22.50 31.26 -5.76
N GLY A 95 21.23 31.51 -5.40
CA GLY A 95 20.15 31.77 -6.36
C GLY A 95 20.32 33.07 -7.14
N VAL A 96 20.76 34.15 -6.48
CA VAL A 96 21.07 35.43 -7.14
C VAL A 96 22.31 35.29 -8.02
N GLY A 97 23.35 34.59 -7.56
CA GLY A 97 24.55 34.34 -8.36
C GLY A 97 24.28 33.54 -9.64
N LEU A 98 23.43 32.50 -9.56
CA LEU A 98 23.05 31.68 -10.72
C LEU A 98 22.09 32.39 -11.68
N GLY A 99 21.20 33.26 -11.18
CA GLY A 99 20.31 34.08 -12.00
C GLY A 99 21.07 35.11 -12.86
N VAL A 100 22.10 35.72 -12.28
CA VAL A 100 23.00 36.65 -13.00
C VAL A 100 23.82 35.93 -14.08
N ALA A 101 24.30 34.70 -13.80
CA ALA A 101 25.03 33.89 -14.77
C ALA A 101 24.16 33.40 -15.95
N ALA A 102 22.88 33.11 -15.71
CA ALA A 102 21.95 32.70 -16.76
C ALA A 102 21.55 33.85 -17.70
N ALA A 103 21.47 35.08 -17.19
CA ALA A 103 21.11 36.26 -17.97
C ALA A 103 22.25 36.76 -18.88
N THR A 104 23.50 36.45 -18.55
CA THR A 104 24.69 36.89 -19.31
C THR A 104 25.11 35.92 -20.43
N GLY A 105 24.42 34.78 -20.59
CA GLY A 105 24.63 33.86 -21.71
C GLY A 105 25.94 33.06 -21.66
N VAL A 106 26.73 33.18 -20.58
CA VAL A 106 27.99 32.45 -20.43
C VAL A 106 27.72 31.11 -19.75
N GLY A 107 27.50 30.07 -20.57
CA GLY A 107 27.49 28.68 -20.13
C GLY A 107 26.11 28.02 -20.13
N GLY A 108 25.76 27.32 -21.21
CA GLY A 108 24.51 26.56 -21.34
C GLY A 108 24.25 25.53 -20.24
N ALA A 109 25.30 25.02 -19.58
CA ALA A 109 25.17 24.12 -18.43
C ALA A 109 24.64 24.84 -17.16
N ALA A 110 24.96 26.12 -16.97
CA ALA A 110 24.51 26.91 -15.80
C ALA A 110 23.02 27.25 -15.86
N VAL A 111 22.46 27.42 -17.07
CA VAL A 111 21.02 27.67 -17.29
C VAL A 111 20.18 26.43 -16.96
N VAL A 112 20.68 25.24 -17.28
CA VAL A 112 20.02 23.95 -16.94
C VAL A 112 20.03 23.72 -15.42
N VAL A 113 21.16 24.01 -14.76
CA VAL A 113 21.29 23.92 -13.29
C VAL A 113 20.43 25.00 -12.58
N GLY A 114 20.38 26.23 -13.11
CA GLY A 114 19.53 27.31 -12.59
C GLY A 114 18.04 27.02 -12.69
N ARG A 115 17.58 26.36 -13.76
CA ARG A 115 16.18 25.90 -13.90
C ARG A 115 15.84 24.74 -12.97
N ALA A 116 16.76 23.81 -12.74
CA ALA A 116 16.60 22.76 -11.73
C ALA A 116 16.53 23.34 -10.30
N ALA A 117 17.35 24.36 -10.01
CA ALA A 117 17.35 25.08 -8.73
C ALA A 117 16.07 25.91 -8.50
N MET A 118 15.50 26.54 -9.53
CA MET A 118 14.19 27.20 -9.42
C MET A 118 13.04 26.19 -9.28
N GLY A 119 13.13 25.01 -9.91
CA GLY A 119 12.23 23.89 -9.64
C GLY A 119 12.27 23.44 -8.17
N ALA A 120 13.46 23.44 -7.56
CA ALA A 120 13.63 23.13 -6.14
C ALA A 120 13.17 24.28 -5.19
N ALA A 121 13.30 25.55 -5.59
CA ALA A 121 12.74 26.68 -4.86
C ALA A 121 11.20 26.68 -4.89
N GLY A 122 10.60 26.33 -6.04
CA GLY A 122 9.15 26.10 -6.17
C GLY A 122 8.63 24.92 -5.35
N THR A 123 9.47 23.94 -5.01
CA THR A 123 9.10 22.89 -4.05
C THR A 123 9.11 23.37 -2.59
N TYR A 124 9.81 24.46 -2.25
CA TYR A 124 9.92 24.97 -0.87
C TYR A 124 8.74 25.87 -0.47
N THR A 125 8.26 26.75 -1.35
CA THR A 125 6.92 27.37 -1.18
C THR A 125 5.82 26.30 -1.15
N GLY A 126 6.06 25.14 -1.76
CA GLY A 126 5.22 23.95 -1.70
C GLY A 126 5.20 23.20 -0.36
N VAL A 127 6.10 23.47 0.60
CA VAL A 127 6.11 22.81 1.93
C VAL A 127 5.29 23.62 2.95
N GLU A 128 5.44 24.95 3.01
CA GLU A 128 4.50 25.80 3.76
C GLU A 128 3.09 25.72 3.14
N ALA A 129 2.99 25.81 1.80
CA ALA A 129 1.73 25.49 1.11
C ALA A 129 1.35 24.02 1.23
N GLY A 130 2.27 23.13 1.63
CA GLY A 130 2.03 21.70 1.86
C GLY A 130 1.42 21.42 3.23
N LEU A 131 1.82 22.17 4.25
CA LEU A 131 1.26 22.21 5.60
C LEU A 131 -0.09 22.93 5.62
N GLU A 132 -0.21 24.06 4.91
CA GLU A 132 -1.50 24.71 4.63
C GLU A 132 -2.40 23.76 3.82
N ARG A 133 -1.89 23.12 2.76
CA ARG A 133 -2.66 22.08 2.06
C ARG A 133 -2.97 20.87 2.92
N PHE A 134 -2.14 20.46 3.87
CA PHE A 134 -2.46 19.32 4.75
C PHE A 134 -3.63 19.68 5.66
N THR A 135 -3.58 20.85 6.29
CA THR A 135 -4.68 21.35 7.14
C THR A 135 -5.95 21.70 6.35
N GLU A 136 -5.81 22.18 5.11
CA GLU A 136 -6.92 22.36 4.16
C GLU A 136 -7.46 21.03 3.63
N VAL A 137 -6.61 20.05 3.30
CA VAL A 137 -7.02 18.71 2.81
C VAL A 137 -7.70 17.90 3.91
N LEU A 138 -7.29 18.06 5.17
CA LEU A 138 -8.05 17.56 6.31
C LEU A 138 -9.46 18.17 6.35
N GLY A 139 -9.63 19.42 5.92
CA GLY A 139 -10.92 20.13 5.94
C GLY A 139 -11.76 20.07 4.67
N HIS A 140 -11.22 19.71 3.51
CA HIS A 140 -11.86 20.09 2.25
C HIS A 140 -12.95 19.16 1.74
N LYS A 141 -12.94 17.87 2.07
CA LYS A 141 -14.02 16.90 1.74
C LYS A 141 -13.94 15.72 2.69
N GLY A 142 -15.03 15.39 3.37
CA GLY A 142 -15.15 14.18 4.18
C GLY A 142 -15.73 14.38 5.57
N LEU A 143 -15.55 13.37 6.41
CA LEU A 143 -16.15 13.26 7.73
C LEU A 143 -15.73 14.41 8.67
N ILE A 144 -14.47 14.86 8.59
CA ILE A 144 -13.97 16.00 9.37
C ILE A 144 -14.80 17.27 9.10
N GLN A 145 -15.17 17.53 7.84
CA GLN A 145 -15.93 18.71 7.49
C GLN A 145 -17.39 18.61 7.96
N GLN A 146 -17.96 17.41 7.95
CA GLN A 146 -19.31 17.15 8.47
C GLN A 146 -19.34 17.39 9.99
N ILE A 147 -18.40 16.81 10.73
CA ILE A 147 -18.25 17.04 12.17
C ILE A 147 -18.06 18.54 12.45
N ASN A 148 -17.20 19.22 11.69
CA ASN A 148 -16.93 20.64 11.90
C ASN A 148 -18.17 21.54 11.69
N LYS A 149 -19.10 21.14 10.80
CA LYS A 149 -20.38 21.84 10.58
C LYS A 149 -21.37 21.67 11.73
N GLU A 150 -21.34 20.53 12.42
CA GLU A 150 -22.23 20.24 13.54
C GLU A 150 -21.78 20.91 14.84
N LEU A 151 -20.49 21.23 14.95
CA LEU A 151 -19.95 21.83 16.15
C LEU A 151 -20.21 23.35 16.23
N PRO A 152 -20.44 23.89 17.43
CA PRO A 152 -20.66 25.33 17.60
C PRO A 152 -19.48 26.14 17.07
N PRO A 153 -19.71 27.33 16.51
CA PRO A 153 -18.64 28.17 15.98
C PRO A 153 -17.65 28.52 17.10
N VAL A 154 -16.35 28.50 16.78
CA VAL A 154 -15.31 28.90 17.73
C VAL A 154 -15.43 30.40 17.99
N VAL A 155 -15.85 30.76 19.21
CA VAL A 155 -16.07 32.16 19.58
C VAL A 155 -14.73 32.80 19.89
N LYS A 156 -14.11 33.43 18.89
CA LYS A 156 -12.89 34.24 19.10
C LYS A 156 -13.28 35.61 19.65
N ARG A 157 -13.43 35.73 20.98
CA ARG A 157 -13.59 37.03 21.64
C ARG A 157 -12.27 37.45 22.32
N PRO A 158 -11.73 38.64 22.01
CA PRO A 158 -10.40 39.07 22.46
C PRO A 158 -10.28 39.34 23.97
N HIS A 159 -11.38 39.24 24.75
CA HIS A 159 -11.42 39.61 26.17
C HIS A 159 -11.99 38.51 27.08
N TYR A 160 -11.95 37.24 26.66
CA TYR A 160 -12.35 36.15 27.55
C TYR A 160 -11.32 35.98 28.67
N ALA A 161 -11.79 35.82 29.91
CA ALA A 161 -10.94 35.36 30.99
C ALA A 161 -10.44 33.95 30.66
N GLU A 162 -9.21 33.61 31.04
CA GLU A 162 -8.59 32.30 30.80
C GLU A 162 -9.50 31.13 31.23
N ARG A 163 -10.21 31.30 32.36
CA ARG A 163 -11.20 30.33 32.86
C ARG A 163 -12.34 30.06 31.87
N ASP A 164 -12.79 31.07 31.14
CA ASP A 164 -13.87 30.93 30.19
C ASP A 164 -13.38 30.31 28.87
N LEU A 165 -12.12 30.53 28.49
CA LEU A 165 -11.48 29.79 27.39
C LEU A 165 -11.40 28.29 27.72
N MET A 166 -10.90 27.93 28.91
CA MET A 166 -10.85 26.53 29.36
C MET A 166 -12.24 25.86 29.39
N ARG A 167 -13.27 26.60 29.83
CA ARG A 167 -14.66 26.11 29.78
C ARG A 167 -15.13 25.90 28.35
N HIS A 168 -14.84 26.83 27.45
CA HIS A 168 -15.22 26.72 26.05
C HIS A 168 -14.54 25.52 25.39
N ASP A 169 -13.23 25.33 25.62
CA ASP A 169 -12.47 24.20 25.10
C ASP A 169 -12.98 22.86 25.64
N ALA A 170 -13.33 22.79 26.94
CA ALA A 170 -13.93 21.60 27.53
C ALA A 170 -15.34 21.29 26.98
N ILE A 171 -16.11 22.30 26.59
CA ILE A 171 -17.41 22.11 25.92
C ILE A 171 -17.22 21.64 24.48
N LEU A 172 -16.25 22.24 23.77
CA LEU A 172 -15.90 21.85 22.41
C LEU A 172 -15.39 20.42 22.36
N ALA A 173 -14.45 20.04 23.23
CA ALA A 173 -13.93 18.68 23.33
C ALA A 173 -15.03 17.64 23.59
N ARG A 174 -15.98 17.93 24.49
CA ARG A 174 -17.13 17.06 24.75
C ARG A 174 -18.08 16.95 23.55
N SER A 175 -18.39 18.08 22.92
CA SER A 175 -19.27 18.10 21.74
C SER A 175 -18.63 17.35 20.57
N LEU A 176 -17.33 17.53 20.40
CA LEU A 176 -16.51 16.89 19.38
C LEU A 176 -16.46 15.37 19.58
N LYS A 177 -16.15 14.93 20.80
CA LYS A 177 -16.17 13.51 21.15
C LYS A 177 -17.53 12.87 20.87
N LYS A 178 -18.62 13.52 21.32
CA LYS A 178 -19.99 13.05 21.06
C LYS A 178 -20.32 12.96 19.57
N SER A 179 -19.83 13.91 18.77
CA SER A 179 -20.06 13.90 17.33
C SER A 179 -19.33 12.72 16.68
N VAL A 180 -18.07 12.48 17.05
CA VAL A 180 -17.28 11.33 16.56
C VAL A 180 -17.91 10.00 16.98
N GLU A 181 -18.39 9.88 18.21
CA GLU A 181 -19.07 8.68 18.72
C GLU A 181 -20.39 8.36 18.00
N SER A 182 -21.03 9.36 17.37
CA SER A 182 -22.29 9.17 16.65
C SER A 182 -22.15 8.68 15.21
N ILE A 183 -20.91 8.66 14.70
CA ILE A 183 -20.60 8.28 13.33
C ILE A 183 -20.56 6.75 13.23
N PRO A 184 -21.09 6.15 12.14
CA PRO A 184 -21.00 4.72 11.91
C PRO A 184 -19.54 4.23 11.90
N ASP A 185 -19.28 3.09 12.55
CA ASP A 185 -17.93 2.52 12.70
C ASP A 185 -17.20 2.34 11.34
N GLU A 186 -17.93 2.01 10.27
CA GLU A 186 -17.37 1.86 8.92
C GLU A 186 -16.87 3.18 8.31
N GLU A 187 -17.52 4.30 8.62
CA GLU A 187 -17.07 5.63 8.20
C GLU A 187 -15.84 6.08 8.99
N ILE A 188 -15.78 5.75 10.29
CA ILE A 188 -14.59 5.98 11.13
C ILE A 188 -13.39 5.23 10.56
N LYS A 189 -13.50 3.93 10.30
CA LYS A 189 -12.42 3.10 9.75
C LYS A 189 -11.88 3.67 8.43
N LYS A 190 -12.79 4.06 7.54
CA LYS A 190 -12.42 4.61 6.22
C LYS A 190 -11.67 5.94 6.35
N GLU A 191 -12.16 6.84 7.19
CA GLU A 191 -11.49 8.13 7.41
C GLU A 191 -10.18 7.97 8.17
N ALA A 192 -10.10 7.07 9.16
CA ALA A 192 -8.87 6.74 9.87
C ALA A 192 -7.80 6.20 8.92
N ALA A 193 -8.15 5.29 8.00
CA ALA A 193 -7.24 4.80 6.97
C ALA A 193 -6.72 5.96 6.08
N ARG A 194 -7.61 6.87 5.68
CA ARG A 194 -7.22 8.07 4.91
C ARG A 194 -6.27 8.97 5.70
N LEU A 195 -6.52 9.17 6.99
CA LEU A 195 -5.68 10.00 7.87
C LEU A 195 -4.29 9.39 8.07
N ARG A 196 -4.20 8.09 8.33
CA ARG A 196 -2.92 7.38 8.44
C ARG A 196 -2.12 7.44 7.14
N MET A 197 -2.78 7.27 5.99
CA MET A 197 -2.14 7.47 4.69
C MET A 197 -1.57 8.89 4.53
N LEU A 198 -2.31 9.90 5.00
CA LEU A 198 -1.89 11.29 4.93
C LEU A 198 -0.69 11.55 5.87
N GLN A 199 -0.65 10.91 7.06
CA GLN A 199 0.51 10.95 7.97
C GLN A 199 1.75 10.44 7.25
N VAL A 200 1.65 9.30 6.56
CA VAL A 200 2.75 8.71 5.77
C VAL A 200 3.15 9.61 4.60
N GLU A 201 2.19 10.19 3.85
CA GLU A 201 2.52 11.06 2.71
C GLU A 201 3.26 12.34 3.16
N LYS A 202 2.94 12.87 4.35
CA LYS A 202 3.51 14.13 4.84
C LYS A 202 4.65 13.97 5.83
N GLY A 203 4.86 12.79 6.40
CA GLY A 203 5.78 12.56 7.50
C GLY A 203 5.44 13.39 8.73
N MET A 204 4.15 13.50 9.05
CA MET A 204 3.69 14.23 10.24
C MET A 204 2.55 13.46 10.88
N SER A 205 2.62 13.24 12.20
CA SER A 205 1.49 12.67 12.93
C SER A 205 0.31 13.65 12.98
N VAL A 206 -0.90 13.13 12.80
CA VAL A 206 -2.13 13.93 12.99
C VAL A 206 -2.24 14.37 14.46
N GLY A 207 -1.76 13.54 15.39
CA GLY A 207 -1.68 13.88 16.82
C GLY A 207 -0.76 15.06 17.07
N ASP A 208 0.45 15.02 16.54
CA ASP A 208 1.42 16.11 16.68
C ASP A 208 0.90 17.41 16.06
N VAL A 209 0.24 17.34 14.89
CA VAL A 209 -0.38 18.51 14.26
C VAL A 209 -1.53 19.07 15.12
N ALA A 210 -2.30 18.20 15.77
CA ALA A 210 -3.37 18.62 16.68
C ALA A 210 -2.80 19.36 17.91
N GLU A 211 -1.69 18.89 18.45
CA GLU A 211 -1.03 19.44 19.64
C GLU A 211 -0.26 20.72 19.32
N MET A 212 0.55 20.72 18.26
CA MET A 212 1.37 21.87 17.88
C MET A 212 0.54 23.09 17.47
N TYR A 213 -0.54 22.88 16.71
CA TYR A 213 -1.26 23.98 16.08
C TYR A 213 -2.61 24.30 16.73
N GLY A 214 -3.08 23.46 17.65
CA GLY A 214 -4.44 23.58 18.20
C GLY A 214 -5.52 23.61 17.11
N ASN A 215 -5.23 23.04 15.93
CA ASN A 215 -6.12 23.11 14.79
C ASN A 215 -7.31 22.19 15.02
N ARG A 216 -8.52 22.75 14.98
CA ARG A 216 -9.76 22.00 15.15
C ARG A 216 -9.87 20.78 14.24
N ASN A 217 -9.48 20.89 12.96
CA ASN A 217 -9.53 19.77 12.02
C ASN A 217 -8.55 18.66 12.41
N ALA A 218 -7.38 19.02 12.93
CA ALA A 218 -6.41 18.05 13.41
C ALA A 218 -6.89 17.38 14.72
N GLN A 219 -7.54 18.13 15.61
CA GLN A 219 -8.20 17.56 16.80
C GLN A 219 -9.33 16.60 16.43
N ILE A 220 -10.15 16.92 15.43
CA ILE A 220 -11.15 16.00 14.88
C ILE A 220 -10.45 14.74 14.34
N GLY A 221 -9.39 14.90 13.55
CA GLY A 221 -8.61 13.79 13.01
C GLY A 221 -8.03 12.89 14.09
N LYS A 222 -7.46 13.47 15.17
CA LYS A 222 -6.95 12.73 16.33
C LYS A 222 -8.05 11.88 16.98
N LEU A 223 -9.24 12.45 17.20
CA LEU A 223 -10.35 11.70 17.79
C LEU A 223 -10.92 10.61 16.88
N ILE A 224 -10.88 10.80 15.56
CA ILE A 224 -11.25 9.76 14.60
C ILE A 224 -10.28 8.58 14.70
N LEU A 225 -8.97 8.84 14.79
CA LEU A 225 -7.97 7.79 14.99
C LEU A 225 -8.16 7.07 16.34
N GLU A 226 -8.37 7.82 17.42
CA GLU A 226 -8.64 7.25 18.75
C GLU A 226 -9.93 6.39 18.76
N ARG A 227 -10.97 6.81 18.03
CA ARG A 227 -12.22 6.04 17.92
C ARG A 227 -12.03 4.78 17.09
N ASP A 228 -11.24 4.83 16.02
CA ASP A 228 -10.88 3.65 15.22
C ASP A 228 -10.14 2.61 16.07
N ASP A 229 -9.20 3.04 16.91
CA ASP A 229 -8.48 2.16 17.83
C ASP A 229 -9.42 1.51 18.86
N GLN A 230 -10.42 2.26 19.36
CA GLN A 230 -11.46 1.71 20.23
C GLN A 230 -12.35 0.69 19.51
N ILE A 231 -12.73 0.94 18.25
CA ILE A 231 -13.54 0.01 17.46
C ILE A 231 -12.77 -1.31 17.24
N ALA A 232 -11.48 -1.23 16.94
CA ALA A 232 -10.60 -2.39 16.82
C ALA A 232 -10.59 -3.20 18.12
N LEU A 233 -10.41 -2.53 19.25
CA LEU A 233 -10.43 -3.15 20.57
C LEU A 233 -11.78 -3.79 20.90
N ASP A 234 -12.88 -3.11 20.61
CA ASP A 234 -14.24 -3.61 20.84
C ASP A 234 -14.50 -4.86 19.99
N ASN A 235 -14.04 -4.86 18.74
CA ASN A 235 -14.17 -6.01 17.84
C ASN A 235 -13.37 -7.21 18.35
N VAL A 236 -12.14 -6.96 18.79
CA VAL A 236 -11.29 -7.95 19.45
C VAL A 236 -11.99 -8.51 20.69
N THR A 237 -12.45 -7.64 21.59
CA THR A 237 -13.12 -8.00 22.85
C THR A 237 -14.41 -8.78 22.61
N LYS A 238 -15.20 -8.44 21.59
CA LYS A 238 -16.40 -9.20 21.22
C LYS A 238 -16.07 -10.62 20.74
N GLY A 239 -14.94 -10.81 20.05
CA GLY A 239 -14.48 -12.14 19.62
C GLY A 239 -13.98 -13.02 20.76
N ILE A 240 -13.53 -12.39 21.85
CA ILE A 240 -12.97 -13.06 23.03
C ILE A 240 -14.01 -13.78 23.88
N ASN A 241 -15.26 -13.31 23.88
CA ASN A 241 -16.34 -13.93 24.67
C ASN A 241 -16.78 -15.31 24.16
N MET A 242 -16.07 -15.91 23.20
CA MET A 242 -16.32 -17.24 22.67
C MET A 242 -15.35 -18.25 23.30
N GLU A 243 -15.72 -18.79 24.47
CA GLU A 243 -15.33 -20.07 25.13
C GLU A 243 -13.90 -20.68 24.98
N GLY A 244 -12.91 -19.96 24.46
CA GLY A 244 -11.56 -20.45 24.20
C GLY A 244 -10.59 -20.26 25.36
N SER A 245 -9.53 -21.07 25.38
CA SER A 245 -8.46 -20.95 26.38
C SER A 245 -7.71 -19.61 26.25
N PRO A 246 -7.10 -19.08 27.32
CA PRO A 246 -6.26 -17.87 27.26
C PRO A 246 -5.09 -17.93 26.26
N LEU A 247 -4.65 -19.12 25.84
CA LEU A 247 -3.66 -19.25 24.77
C LEU A 247 -4.27 -19.02 23.38
N GLU A 248 -5.50 -19.48 23.16
CA GLU A 248 -6.27 -19.19 21.94
C GLU A 248 -6.61 -17.71 21.87
N TYR A 249 -6.84 -17.06 23.01
CA TYR A 249 -7.06 -15.62 23.12
C TYR A 249 -5.94 -14.82 22.42
N HIS A 250 -4.67 -15.16 22.66
CA HIS A 250 -3.54 -14.49 22.03
C HIS A 250 -3.36 -14.78 20.54
N GLN A 251 -3.72 -15.98 20.10
CA GLN A 251 -3.71 -16.31 18.67
C GLN A 251 -4.86 -15.61 17.95
N ILE A 252 -6.05 -15.58 18.54
CA ILE A 252 -7.21 -14.85 18.02
C ILE A 252 -6.91 -13.35 17.95
N LEU A 253 -6.31 -12.77 18.99
CA LEU A 253 -5.92 -11.35 19.00
C LEU A 253 -4.89 -11.04 17.94
N SER A 254 -3.80 -11.80 17.89
CA SER A 254 -2.71 -11.57 16.93
C SER A 254 -3.17 -11.79 15.49
N ASN A 255 -3.94 -12.86 15.24
CA ASN A 255 -4.49 -13.12 13.92
C ASN A 255 -5.50 -12.05 13.51
N ARG A 256 -6.35 -11.61 14.43
CA ARG A 256 -7.37 -10.58 14.14
C ARG A 256 -6.75 -9.20 13.96
N LEU A 257 -5.76 -8.83 14.78
CA LEU A 257 -4.99 -7.59 14.59
C LEU A 257 -4.24 -7.64 13.27
N SER A 258 -3.64 -8.77 12.90
CA SER A 258 -2.98 -8.95 11.61
C SER A 258 -3.96 -8.88 10.43
N VAL A 259 -5.15 -9.48 10.54
CA VAL A 259 -6.21 -9.38 9.54
C VAL A 259 -6.69 -7.94 9.41
N GLU A 260 -6.92 -7.25 10.53
CA GLU A 260 -7.37 -5.86 10.53
C GLU A 260 -6.30 -4.92 9.97
N LEU A 261 -5.02 -5.14 10.30
CA LEU A 261 -3.88 -4.45 9.70
C LEU A 261 -3.80 -4.73 8.19
N ASN A 262 -4.01 -5.97 7.75
CA ASN A 262 -4.03 -6.33 6.33
C ASN A 262 -5.23 -5.71 5.60
N GLU A 263 -6.41 -5.64 6.21
CA GLU A 263 -7.60 -4.97 5.67
C GLU A 263 -7.39 -3.46 5.59
N ARG A 264 -6.81 -2.85 6.63
CA ARG A 264 -6.38 -1.45 6.65
C ARG A 264 -5.37 -1.17 5.53
N ASN A 265 -4.37 -2.04 5.37
CA ASN A 265 -3.38 -1.95 4.30
C ASN A 265 -4.04 -2.10 2.93
N LYS A 266 -4.96 -3.05 2.74
CA LYS A 266 -5.67 -3.25 1.46
C LYS A 266 -6.54 -2.05 1.08
N ILE A 267 -7.28 -1.48 2.03
CA ILE A 267 -8.07 -0.26 1.80
C ILE A 267 -7.12 0.89 1.43
N THR A 268 -6.04 1.05 2.20
CA THR A 268 -5.02 2.07 2.01
C THR A 268 -4.33 1.93 0.66
N GLU A 269 -3.88 0.73 0.27
CA GLU A 269 -3.26 0.43 -1.03
C GLU A 269 -4.21 0.70 -2.19
N SER A 270 -5.47 0.25 -2.09
CA SER A 270 -6.45 0.46 -3.17
C SER A 270 -6.76 1.94 -3.42
N ASP A 271 -6.78 2.75 -2.36
CA ASP A 271 -7.02 4.19 -2.47
C ASP A 271 -5.73 4.97 -2.80
N ILE A 272 -4.57 4.53 -2.30
CA ILE A 272 -3.24 4.99 -2.73
C ILE A 272 -3.10 4.78 -4.23
N ASP A 273 -3.45 3.60 -4.75
CA ASP A 273 -3.28 3.27 -6.15
C ASP A 273 -4.20 4.11 -7.03
N LYS A 274 -5.46 4.33 -6.63
CA LYS A 274 -6.35 5.27 -7.33
C LYS A 274 -5.78 6.70 -7.36
N GLU A 275 -5.25 7.20 -6.24
CA GLU A 275 -4.65 8.53 -6.15
C GLU A 275 -3.32 8.64 -6.92
N ARG A 276 -2.46 7.61 -6.84
CA ARG A 276 -1.19 7.52 -7.59
C ARG A 276 -1.45 7.47 -9.09
N VAL A 277 -2.39 6.65 -9.55
CA VAL A 277 -2.81 6.58 -10.95
C VAL A 277 -3.33 7.93 -11.43
N LYS A 278 -4.19 8.61 -10.64
CA LYS A 278 -4.64 9.98 -10.98
C LYS A 278 -3.49 10.99 -11.03
N LYS A 279 -2.54 10.95 -10.09
CA LYS A 279 -1.36 11.83 -10.07
C LYS A 279 -0.45 11.58 -11.28
N ILE A 280 -0.19 10.32 -11.61
CA ILE A 280 0.59 9.92 -12.79
C ILE A 280 -0.10 10.43 -14.05
N PHE A 281 -1.41 10.19 -14.19
CA PHE A 281 -2.19 10.66 -15.33
C PHE A 281 -2.13 12.19 -15.49
N ARG A 282 -2.29 12.97 -14.40
CA ARG A 282 -2.15 14.44 -14.44
C ARG A 282 -0.75 14.90 -14.83
N LYS A 283 0.30 14.25 -14.30
CA LYS A 283 1.70 14.57 -14.64
C LYS A 283 2.01 14.25 -16.10
N THR A 284 1.52 13.12 -16.61
CA THR A 284 1.67 12.72 -18.01
C THR A 284 0.96 13.70 -18.94
N ILE A 285 -0.28 14.12 -18.63
CA ILE A 285 -0.99 15.14 -19.42
C ILE A 285 -0.21 16.47 -19.41
N ALA A 286 0.29 16.91 -18.25
CA ALA A 286 1.07 18.14 -18.16
C ALA A 286 2.38 18.08 -18.98
N ALA A 287 3.05 16.93 -18.98
CA ALA A 287 4.26 16.70 -19.79
C ALA A 287 3.95 16.74 -21.29
N ILE A 288 2.85 16.12 -21.73
CA ILE A 288 2.40 16.15 -23.13
C ILE A 288 2.03 17.57 -23.55
N ALA A 289 1.28 18.31 -22.72
CA ALA A 289 0.93 19.70 -22.98
C ALA A 289 2.16 20.62 -23.04
N GLY A 290 3.14 20.41 -22.15
CA GLY A 290 4.42 21.13 -22.16
C GLY A 290 5.25 20.83 -23.42
N ALA A 291 5.28 19.59 -23.87
CA ALA A 291 5.94 19.20 -25.11
C ALA A 291 5.29 19.85 -26.34
N ALA A 292 3.95 19.91 -26.39
CA ALA A 292 3.21 20.56 -27.48
C ALA A 292 3.47 22.07 -27.55
N VAL A 293 3.55 22.76 -26.41
CA VAL A 293 3.90 24.20 -26.34
C VAL A 293 5.36 24.43 -26.73
N GLY A 294 6.28 23.56 -26.28
CA GLY A 294 7.69 23.60 -26.69
C GLY A 294 7.87 23.45 -28.21
N TRP A 295 7.10 22.56 -28.83
CA TRP A 295 7.09 22.37 -30.29
C TRP A 295 6.52 23.58 -31.04
N ALA A 296 5.49 24.23 -30.49
CA ALA A 296 4.90 25.43 -31.09
C ALA A 296 5.82 26.67 -31.02
N ILE A 297 6.68 26.76 -30.02
CA ILE A 297 7.63 27.87 -29.84
C ILE A 297 8.92 27.64 -30.66
N LEU A 298 9.29 26.38 -30.93
CA LEU A 298 10.41 26.00 -31.81
C LEU A 298 10.05 25.96 -33.30
N ARG A 299 9.22 26.90 -33.78
CA ARG A 299 9.13 27.13 -35.23
C ARG A 299 10.51 27.59 -35.72
N PRO A 300 11.09 26.92 -36.75
CA PRO A 300 12.37 27.33 -37.28
C PRO A 300 12.25 28.74 -37.87
N GLY A 301 12.98 29.69 -37.27
CA GLY A 301 13.20 31.00 -37.89
C GLY A 301 13.98 30.86 -39.20
N PRO A 302 13.94 31.88 -40.08
CA PRO A 302 14.62 31.85 -41.37
C PRO A 302 16.11 31.56 -41.17
N THR A 303 16.58 30.57 -41.93
CA THR A 303 17.93 30.02 -41.92
C THR A 303 18.97 31.13 -42.11
N PRO A 304 19.90 31.38 -41.17
CA PRO A 304 21.03 32.27 -41.42
C PRO A 304 21.97 31.66 -42.47
N GLU A 305 22.47 32.54 -43.33
CA GLU A 305 23.33 32.26 -44.47
C GLU A 305 24.61 31.49 -44.05
N PRO A 306 25.04 30.46 -44.81
CA PRO A 306 26.08 29.52 -44.35
C PRO A 306 27.46 30.18 -44.28
N ALA A 307 28.07 30.10 -43.10
CA ALA A 307 29.49 30.40 -42.89
C ALA A 307 30.39 29.31 -43.55
N PRO A 308 31.62 29.66 -43.97
CA PRO A 308 32.51 28.76 -44.70
C PRO A 308 32.88 27.50 -43.91
N LYS A 309 32.87 26.39 -44.64
CA LYS A 309 32.96 24.99 -44.20
C LYS A 309 34.35 24.65 -43.63
N PRO A 310 34.48 24.25 -42.35
CA PRO A 310 35.72 23.67 -41.84
C PRO A 310 35.93 22.25 -42.37
N THR A 311 37.21 21.91 -42.56
CA THR A 311 37.75 20.63 -43.03
C THR A 311 37.25 19.45 -42.18
N PRO A 312 36.74 18.36 -42.78
CA PRO A 312 36.18 17.24 -42.02
C PRO A 312 37.26 16.40 -41.34
N GLU A 313 37.09 16.17 -40.04
CA GLU A 313 37.76 15.11 -39.28
C GLU A 313 37.17 13.73 -39.64
N PRO A 314 37.94 12.63 -39.49
CA PRO A 314 37.52 11.29 -39.86
C PRO A 314 36.33 10.83 -39.02
N ILE A 315 35.25 10.45 -39.71
CA ILE A 315 34.03 9.87 -39.14
C ILE A 315 34.40 8.51 -38.51
N PRO A 316 34.17 8.29 -37.21
CA PRO A 316 34.33 6.98 -36.61
C PRO A 316 33.32 5.98 -37.21
N SER A 317 33.82 4.79 -37.54
CA SER A 317 33.04 3.68 -38.10
C SER A 317 31.80 3.41 -37.26
N PRO A 318 30.62 3.18 -37.88
CA PRO A 318 29.40 2.87 -37.15
C PRO A 318 29.61 1.63 -36.27
N THR A 319 29.39 1.81 -34.96
CA THR A 319 29.26 0.70 -34.01
C THR A 319 28.12 -0.20 -34.49
N PRO A 320 28.31 -1.52 -34.65
CA PRO A 320 27.26 -2.42 -35.09
C PRO A 320 26.05 -2.29 -34.15
N GLU A 321 24.86 -2.13 -34.73
CA GLU A 321 23.61 -2.14 -33.98
C GLU A 321 23.52 -3.45 -33.19
N PRO A 322 23.20 -3.40 -31.89
CA PRO A 322 23.02 -4.60 -31.09
C PRO A 322 21.89 -5.43 -31.71
N ILE A 323 22.23 -6.62 -32.20
CA ILE A 323 21.24 -7.60 -32.65
C ILE A 323 20.36 -7.92 -31.44
N PRO A 324 19.03 -7.71 -31.52
CA PRO A 324 18.14 -8.05 -30.43
C PRO A 324 18.17 -9.57 -30.24
N ILE A 325 18.79 -10.01 -29.13
CA ILE A 325 18.74 -11.38 -28.68
C ILE A 325 17.31 -11.59 -28.18
N THR A 326 16.48 -12.25 -28.99
CA THR A 326 15.19 -12.74 -28.50
C THR A 326 15.52 -13.93 -27.61
N PRO A 327 15.22 -13.89 -26.30
CA PRO A 327 15.49 -15.02 -25.43
C PRO A 327 14.75 -16.24 -25.95
N GLU A 328 15.47 -17.34 -26.14
CA GLU A 328 14.82 -18.61 -26.48
C GLU A 328 13.90 -19.02 -25.33
N PRO A 329 12.67 -19.48 -25.62
CA PRO A 329 11.75 -19.91 -24.59
C PRO A 329 12.32 -21.10 -23.83
N ILE A 330 12.40 -20.99 -22.50
CA ILE A 330 12.87 -22.06 -21.64
C ILE A 330 11.65 -22.95 -21.30
N PRO A 331 11.66 -24.25 -21.64
CA PRO A 331 10.56 -25.14 -21.29
C PRO A 331 10.47 -25.33 -19.77
N TYR A 332 9.25 -25.45 -19.25
CA TYR A 332 9.00 -25.80 -17.86
C TYR A 332 9.00 -27.32 -17.68
N SER A 333 9.82 -27.85 -16.78
CA SER A 333 9.86 -29.28 -16.48
C SER A 333 8.87 -29.63 -15.36
N VAL A 334 7.82 -30.38 -15.72
CA VAL A 334 6.75 -30.78 -14.80
C VAL A 334 7.29 -31.67 -13.67
N GLN A 335 7.07 -31.25 -12.44
CA GLN A 335 7.42 -31.97 -11.22
C GLN A 335 6.24 -32.80 -10.69
N ASP A 336 6.53 -33.62 -9.68
CA ASP A 336 5.51 -34.42 -9.02
C ASP A 336 4.55 -33.54 -8.21
N GLY A 337 3.24 -33.68 -8.41
CA GLY A 337 2.21 -32.84 -7.78
C GLY A 337 2.03 -31.46 -8.42
N ASP A 338 2.66 -31.21 -9.58
CA ASP A 338 2.34 -30.05 -10.39
C ASP A 338 0.99 -30.24 -11.09
N VAL A 339 0.31 -29.11 -11.25
CA VAL A 339 -0.92 -28.98 -12.02
C VAL A 339 -0.85 -27.71 -12.83
N LEU A 340 -1.50 -27.68 -14.00
CA LEU A 340 -1.39 -26.58 -14.94
C LEU A 340 -1.68 -25.22 -14.28
N TRP A 341 -2.66 -25.18 -13.38
CA TRP A 341 -3.00 -23.99 -12.60
C TRP A 341 -1.79 -23.37 -11.87
N LYS A 342 -1.05 -24.17 -11.09
CA LYS A 342 0.12 -23.70 -10.35
C LYS A 342 1.25 -23.28 -11.26
N ILE A 343 1.42 -23.98 -12.38
CA ILE A 343 2.46 -23.68 -13.34
C ILE A 343 2.19 -22.30 -13.96
N ILE A 344 0.93 -22.03 -14.35
CA ILE A 344 0.50 -20.70 -14.84
C ILE A 344 0.68 -19.65 -13.74
N GLU A 345 0.23 -19.92 -12.52
CA GLU A 345 0.36 -18.99 -11.39
C GLU A 345 1.83 -18.64 -11.12
N SER A 346 2.72 -19.65 -11.10
CA SER A 346 4.14 -19.46 -10.87
C SER A 346 4.79 -18.65 -11.99
N ASP A 347 4.55 -18.97 -13.26
CA ASP A 347 5.15 -18.26 -14.40
C ASP A 347 4.74 -16.78 -14.42
N ILE A 348 3.44 -16.50 -14.29
CA ILE A 348 2.90 -15.14 -14.34
C ILE A 348 3.22 -14.36 -13.06
N GLY A 349 3.27 -15.04 -11.92
CA GLY A 349 3.74 -14.50 -10.65
C GLY A 349 5.20 -14.07 -10.72
N ASN A 350 6.07 -14.91 -11.30
CA ASN A 350 7.48 -14.59 -11.51
C ASN A 350 7.68 -13.41 -12.46
N LYS A 351 6.78 -13.23 -13.44
CA LYS A 351 6.73 -12.04 -14.31
C LYS A 351 6.17 -10.79 -13.61
N GLY A 352 5.69 -10.92 -12.38
CA GLY A 352 5.10 -9.83 -11.59
C GLY A 352 3.75 -9.33 -12.11
N LEU A 353 3.10 -10.08 -13.01
CA LEU A 353 1.86 -9.66 -13.67
C LEU A 353 0.62 -9.82 -12.78
N LEU A 354 0.71 -10.67 -11.74
CA LEU A 354 -0.34 -10.82 -10.72
C LEU A 354 -0.24 -9.78 -9.59
N ASN A 355 0.79 -8.92 -9.61
CA ASN A 355 1.00 -7.93 -8.55
C ASN A 355 -0.10 -6.87 -8.58
N GLY A 356 -0.69 -6.60 -7.41
CA GLY A 356 -1.80 -5.65 -7.25
C GLY A 356 -3.19 -6.21 -7.56
N LEU A 357 -3.30 -7.46 -8.02
CA LEU A 357 -4.60 -8.13 -8.12
C LEU A 357 -5.06 -8.64 -6.75
N THR A 358 -6.35 -8.48 -6.46
CA THR A 358 -6.99 -9.15 -5.32
C THR A 358 -7.00 -10.67 -5.52
N GLU A 359 -7.16 -11.44 -4.44
CA GLU A 359 -7.20 -12.90 -4.49
C GLU A 359 -8.22 -13.44 -5.52
N GLY A 360 -9.48 -12.96 -5.48
CA GLY A 360 -10.49 -13.37 -6.46
C GLY A 360 -10.15 -12.97 -7.91
N ALA A 361 -9.53 -11.81 -8.12
CA ALA A 361 -9.10 -11.37 -9.44
C ALA A 361 -7.90 -12.20 -9.95
N ARG A 362 -7.01 -12.60 -9.06
CA ARG A 362 -5.90 -13.52 -9.37
C ARG A 362 -6.44 -14.88 -9.80
N THR A 363 -7.36 -15.46 -9.02
CA THR A 363 -8.02 -16.72 -9.36
C THR A 363 -8.68 -16.65 -10.73
N HIS A 364 -9.49 -15.62 -10.98
CA HIS A 364 -10.15 -15.44 -12.28
C HIS A 364 -9.16 -15.25 -13.44
N ALA A 365 -8.06 -14.52 -13.22
CA ALA A 365 -7.04 -14.35 -14.25
C ALA A 365 -6.39 -15.68 -14.62
N ILE A 366 -6.03 -16.51 -13.63
CA ILE A 366 -5.45 -17.84 -13.86
C ILE A 366 -6.48 -18.77 -14.54
N ASP A 367 -7.74 -18.73 -14.10
CA ASP A 367 -8.84 -19.50 -14.71
C ASP A 367 -9.02 -19.16 -16.18
N SER A 368 -9.08 -17.86 -16.50
CA SER A 368 -9.19 -17.37 -17.88
C SER A 368 -8.02 -17.80 -18.78
N LEU A 369 -6.84 -18.00 -18.19
CA LEU A 369 -5.66 -18.50 -18.89
C LEU A 369 -5.71 -20.02 -19.05
N LYS A 370 -6.17 -20.76 -18.04
CA LYS A 370 -6.42 -22.20 -18.13
C LYS A 370 -7.43 -22.50 -19.25
N ASP A 371 -8.53 -21.76 -19.28
CA ASP A 371 -9.55 -21.77 -20.34
C ASP A 371 -8.98 -21.59 -21.75
N ALA A 372 -7.82 -20.95 -21.88
CA ALA A 372 -7.11 -20.80 -23.15
C ALA A 372 -6.52 -22.13 -23.61
N PHE A 373 -5.87 -22.84 -22.69
CA PHE A 373 -5.29 -24.15 -22.94
C PHE A 373 -6.39 -25.17 -23.24
N ASP A 374 -7.51 -25.12 -22.52
CA ASP A 374 -8.64 -26.03 -22.73
C ASP A 374 -9.31 -25.84 -24.11
N LYS A 375 -9.13 -24.67 -24.75
CA LYS A 375 -9.64 -24.38 -26.10
C LYS A 375 -8.68 -24.80 -27.22
N LEU A 376 -7.44 -25.18 -26.90
CA LEU A 376 -6.50 -25.67 -27.90
C LEU A 376 -6.88 -27.09 -28.31
N ASP A 377 -6.71 -27.41 -29.59
CA ASP A 377 -6.89 -28.78 -30.05
C ASP A 377 -5.77 -29.70 -29.52
N PRO A 378 -5.99 -31.02 -29.46
CA PRO A 378 -5.02 -31.96 -28.91
C PRO A 378 -3.64 -31.94 -29.58
N ASP A 379 -3.55 -31.60 -30.87
CA ASP A 379 -2.27 -31.54 -31.57
C ASP A 379 -1.49 -30.26 -31.21
N SER A 380 -2.21 -29.13 -31.07
CA SER A 380 -1.65 -27.89 -30.52
C SER A 380 -1.15 -28.09 -29.08
N LEU A 381 -1.91 -28.79 -28.23
CA LEU A 381 -1.48 -29.11 -26.86
C LEU A 381 -0.22 -29.99 -26.84
N LYS A 382 -0.16 -31.02 -27.69
CA LYS A 382 1.06 -31.85 -27.82
C LYS A 382 2.27 -31.05 -28.28
N ALA A 383 2.09 -30.09 -29.19
CA ALA A 383 3.16 -29.18 -29.63
C ALA A 383 3.69 -28.29 -28.49
N LEU A 384 2.85 -28.00 -27.48
CA LEU A 384 3.24 -27.28 -26.27
C LEU A 384 3.79 -28.20 -25.16
N GLY A 385 3.92 -29.51 -25.41
CA GLY A 385 4.49 -30.47 -24.45
C GLY A 385 3.48 -31.27 -23.62
N PHE A 386 2.17 -31.05 -23.81
CA PHE A 386 1.12 -31.85 -23.17
C PHE A 386 0.98 -33.20 -23.89
N THR A 387 1.74 -34.21 -23.47
CA THR A 387 1.79 -35.51 -24.16
C THR A 387 0.45 -36.24 -24.26
N SER A 388 -0.48 -35.96 -23.35
CA SER A 388 -1.87 -36.46 -23.37
C SER A 388 -2.71 -35.86 -24.51
N GLY A 389 -2.38 -34.64 -24.97
CA GLY A 389 -3.28 -33.81 -25.78
C GLY A 389 -4.45 -33.23 -24.97
N ASP A 390 -4.34 -33.22 -23.65
CA ASP A 390 -5.34 -32.70 -22.72
C ASP A 390 -4.63 -31.79 -21.69
N ALA A 391 -5.12 -30.55 -21.55
CA ALA A 391 -4.53 -29.54 -20.67
C ALA A 391 -4.67 -29.90 -19.18
N ASP A 392 -5.67 -30.72 -18.83
CA ASP A 392 -5.91 -31.18 -17.47
C ASP A 392 -5.03 -32.38 -17.08
N VAL A 393 -4.33 -32.98 -18.04
CA VAL A 393 -3.52 -34.19 -17.83
C VAL A 393 -2.05 -33.91 -18.18
N ILE A 394 -1.26 -33.58 -17.17
CA ILE A 394 0.20 -33.45 -17.27
C ILE A 394 0.91 -34.58 -16.52
N PHE A 395 2.05 -35.03 -17.03
CA PHE A 395 2.87 -36.06 -16.41
C PHE A 395 4.21 -35.48 -15.97
N LYS A 396 4.73 -35.99 -14.86
CA LYS A 396 6.08 -35.67 -14.39
C LYS A 396 7.11 -35.90 -15.51
N GLY A 397 7.99 -34.92 -15.71
CA GLY A 397 9.02 -34.93 -16.73
C GLY A 397 8.57 -34.40 -18.09
N ASN A 398 7.28 -34.04 -18.28
CA ASN A 398 6.89 -33.26 -19.44
C ASN A 398 7.66 -31.93 -19.47
N GLU A 399 8.05 -31.49 -20.66
CA GLU A 399 8.62 -30.17 -20.91
C GLU A 399 7.57 -29.30 -21.57
N LEU A 400 6.95 -28.40 -20.81
CA LEU A 400 5.87 -27.54 -21.28
C LEU A 400 6.42 -26.24 -21.85
N MET A 401 6.09 -25.95 -23.11
CA MET A 401 6.43 -24.72 -23.81
C MET A 401 5.32 -23.68 -23.64
N LEU A 402 5.23 -23.07 -22.46
CA LEU A 402 4.12 -22.17 -22.11
C LEU A 402 4.22 -20.80 -22.76
N SER A 403 5.42 -20.40 -23.20
CA SER A 403 5.71 -19.10 -23.82
C SER A 403 4.77 -18.75 -24.96
N GLY A 404 4.37 -19.71 -25.79
CA GLY A 404 3.43 -19.47 -26.90
C GLY A 404 2.08 -18.88 -26.47
N VAL A 405 1.63 -19.21 -25.26
CA VAL A 405 0.35 -18.75 -24.69
C VAL A 405 0.60 -17.64 -23.66
N LEU A 406 1.54 -17.84 -22.74
CA LEU A 406 1.80 -16.94 -21.61
C LEU A 406 2.68 -15.74 -21.97
N ASP A 407 3.41 -15.76 -23.09
CA ASP A 407 4.12 -14.56 -23.60
C ASP A 407 3.31 -13.80 -24.65
N ASN A 408 2.15 -14.33 -25.05
CA ASN A 408 1.22 -13.59 -25.90
C ASN A 408 0.61 -12.45 -25.09
N THR A 409 1.24 -11.27 -25.18
CA THR A 409 0.90 -10.10 -24.37
C THR A 409 -0.56 -9.69 -24.59
N ALA A 410 -1.09 -9.82 -25.81
CA ALA A 410 -2.49 -9.51 -26.10
C ALA A 410 -3.43 -10.45 -25.34
N PHE A 411 -3.09 -11.73 -25.28
CA PHE A 411 -3.87 -12.74 -24.57
C PHE A 411 -3.83 -12.53 -23.06
N VAL A 412 -2.63 -12.44 -22.47
CA VAL A 412 -2.45 -12.23 -21.03
C VAL A 412 -3.07 -10.91 -20.58
N THR A 413 -2.88 -9.83 -21.35
CA THR A 413 -3.51 -8.54 -21.04
C THR A 413 -5.03 -8.65 -21.07
N LYS A 414 -5.61 -9.39 -22.02
CA LYS A 414 -7.06 -9.59 -22.07
C LYS A 414 -7.56 -10.30 -20.80
N SER A 415 -6.94 -11.40 -20.40
CA SER A 415 -7.31 -12.13 -19.18
C SER A 415 -7.17 -11.28 -17.92
N LEU A 416 -6.08 -10.49 -17.80
CA LEU A 416 -5.88 -9.57 -16.67
C LEU A 416 -6.91 -8.42 -16.66
N VAL A 417 -7.23 -7.86 -17.82
CA VAL A 417 -8.21 -6.77 -17.95
C VAL A 417 -9.62 -7.28 -17.66
N GLU A 418 -9.97 -8.49 -18.09
CA GLU A 418 -11.26 -9.12 -17.78
C GLU A 418 -11.38 -9.44 -16.29
N ALA A 419 -10.32 -9.96 -15.66
CA ALA A 419 -10.27 -10.13 -14.21
C ALA A 419 -10.40 -8.81 -13.44
N GLY A 420 -9.83 -7.71 -13.97
CA GLY A 420 -9.95 -6.37 -13.39
C GLY A 420 -11.33 -5.72 -13.57
N LYS A 421 -12.20 -6.26 -14.43
CA LYS A 421 -13.57 -5.78 -14.64
C LYS A 421 -14.59 -6.39 -13.67
N LEU A 422 -14.21 -7.43 -12.94
CA LEU A 422 -15.08 -8.06 -11.96
C LEU A 422 -15.53 -7.03 -10.92
N SER A 423 -16.84 -6.98 -10.69
CA SER A 423 -17.42 -6.19 -9.62
C SER A 423 -17.00 -6.75 -8.25
N VAL A 424 -17.10 -5.90 -7.22
CA VAL A 424 -16.80 -6.33 -5.84
C VAL A 424 -17.69 -7.50 -5.42
N GLY A 425 -18.95 -7.55 -5.89
CA GLY A 425 -19.87 -8.67 -5.63
C GLY A 425 -19.41 -9.97 -6.28
N GLU A 426 -19.03 -9.95 -7.56
CA GLU A 426 -18.51 -11.14 -8.25
C GLU A 426 -17.21 -11.65 -7.61
N LEU A 427 -16.32 -10.75 -7.20
CA LEU A 427 -15.11 -11.12 -6.47
C LEU A 427 -15.44 -11.79 -5.11
N GLN A 428 -16.46 -11.31 -4.41
CA GLN A 428 -16.92 -11.90 -3.15
C GLN A 428 -17.56 -13.27 -3.37
N GLU A 429 -18.36 -13.44 -4.43
CA GLU A 429 -18.96 -14.73 -4.80
C GLU A 429 -17.90 -15.77 -5.17
N ILE A 430 -16.89 -15.40 -5.95
CA ILE A 430 -15.77 -16.30 -6.29
C ILE A 430 -15.05 -16.76 -5.02
N VAL A 431 -14.72 -15.83 -4.12
CA VAL A 431 -14.06 -16.17 -2.84
C VAL A 431 -14.97 -17.01 -1.95
N SER A 432 -16.27 -16.73 -1.92
CA SER A 432 -17.24 -17.52 -1.15
C SER A 432 -17.35 -18.94 -1.68
N ASN A 433 -17.50 -19.13 -2.98
CA ASN A 433 -17.59 -20.44 -3.62
C ASN A 433 -16.33 -21.27 -3.37
N ASN A 434 -15.14 -20.66 -3.45
CA ASN A 434 -13.89 -21.37 -3.15
C ASN A 434 -13.83 -21.83 -1.68
N ARG A 435 -14.33 -21.02 -0.74
CA ARG A 435 -14.44 -21.41 0.67
C ARG A 435 -15.45 -22.54 0.87
N GLU A 436 -16.57 -22.51 0.16
CA GLU A 436 -17.58 -23.58 0.21
C GLU A 436 -17.03 -24.89 -0.33
N ILE A 437 -16.32 -24.87 -1.46
CA ILE A 437 -15.65 -26.05 -2.03
C ILE A 437 -14.62 -26.62 -1.05
N ALA A 438 -13.75 -25.77 -0.50
CA ALA A 438 -12.75 -26.19 0.49
C ALA A 438 -13.40 -26.80 1.75
N SER A 439 -14.49 -26.18 2.23
CA SER A 439 -15.26 -26.67 3.37
C SER A 439 -15.93 -28.00 3.07
N TRP A 440 -16.53 -28.14 1.88
CA TRP A 440 -17.15 -29.37 1.41
C TRP A 440 -16.14 -30.50 1.31
N LEU A 441 -14.98 -30.27 0.67
CA LEU A 441 -13.90 -31.25 0.56
C LEU A 441 -13.39 -31.69 1.95
N THR A 442 -13.33 -30.75 2.90
CA THR A 442 -12.88 -31.06 4.27
C THR A 442 -13.90 -31.95 4.97
N ALA A 443 -15.19 -31.62 4.85
CA ALA A 443 -16.28 -32.39 5.45
C ALA A 443 -16.41 -33.80 4.85
N HIS A 444 -16.18 -33.95 3.54
CA HIS A 444 -16.33 -35.22 2.83
C HIS A 444 -15.01 -36.00 2.70
N ARG A 445 -13.96 -35.59 3.43
CA ARG A 445 -12.63 -36.21 3.37
C ARG A 445 -12.64 -37.71 3.61
N SER A 446 -13.48 -38.23 4.51
CA SER A 446 -13.58 -39.67 4.78
C SER A 446 -14.27 -40.46 3.68
N GLU A 447 -15.23 -39.85 2.98
CA GLU A 447 -15.95 -40.46 1.86
C GLU A 447 -15.02 -40.53 0.64
N LEU A 448 -14.30 -39.44 0.40
CA LEU A 448 -13.33 -39.32 -0.68
C LEU A 448 -12.15 -40.28 -0.53
N LYS A 449 -11.78 -40.74 0.69
CA LYS A 449 -10.70 -41.73 0.90
C LYS A 449 -10.90 -43.05 0.16
N SER A 450 -12.14 -43.38 -0.18
CA SER A 450 -12.47 -44.60 -0.94
C SER A 450 -12.28 -44.44 -2.45
N VAL A 451 -12.27 -43.19 -2.93
CA VAL A 451 -12.20 -42.82 -4.36
C VAL A 451 -10.82 -42.24 -4.71
N TYR A 452 -10.22 -41.52 -3.77
CA TYR A 452 -8.95 -40.82 -3.89
C TYR A 452 -8.05 -41.18 -2.71
N ASP A 453 -6.74 -41.30 -2.93
CA ASP A 453 -5.83 -41.54 -1.81
C ASP A 453 -5.81 -40.32 -0.86
N SER A 454 -5.41 -40.53 0.39
CA SER A 454 -5.40 -39.47 1.42
C SER A 454 -4.46 -38.31 1.11
N GLN A 455 -3.44 -38.54 0.28
CA GLN A 455 -2.47 -37.54 -0.15
C GLN A 455 -3.08 -36.63 -1.22
N MET A 456 -3.82 -37.21 -2.17
CA MET A 456 -4.56 -36.48 -3.19
C MET A 456 -5.63 -35.57 -2.55
N ILE A 457 -6.38 -36.05 -1.56
CA ILE A 457 -7.38 -35.19 -0.87
C ILE A 457 -6.72 -34.02 -0.13
N ASP A 458 -5.59 -34.27 0.55
CA ASP A 458 -4.82 -33.20 1.20
C ASP A 458 -4.26 -32.21 0.19
N GLN A 459 -3.91 -32.69 -1.00
CA GLN A 459 -3.48 -31.81 -2.07
C GLN A 459 -4.66 -30.96 -2.59
N VAL A 460 -5.86 -31.50 -2.88
CA VAL A 460 -7.01 -30.66 -3.34
C VAL A 460 -7.31 -29.57 -2.30
N LEU A 461 -7.33 -29.93 -1.02
CA LEU A 461 -7.65 -29.01 0.08
C LEU A 461 -6.65 -27.87 0.26
N ARG A 462 -5.40 -28.06 -0.16
CA ARG A 462 -4.35 -27.05 -0.09
C ARG A 462 -4.21 -26.26 -1.39
N GLY A 463 -5.10 -26.47 -2.38
CA GLY A 463 -4.90 -25.97 -3.75
C GLY A 463 -3.64 -26.55 -4.39
N GLN A 464 -3.29 -27.78 -4.00
CA GLN A 464 -2.09 -28.49 -4.41
C GLN A 464 -2.32 -29.53 -5.54
N ILE A 465 -3.53 -29.60 -6.10
CA ILE A 465 -3.90 -30.28 -7.36
C ILE A 465 -4.67 -29.28 -8.22
#